data_AF-A0A0G2BE61-F1
#
_entry.id   AF-A0A0G2BE61-F1
#
_cell.length_a   1.000
_cell.length_b   1.000
_cell.length_c   1.000
_cell.angle_alpha   90.00
_cell.angle_beta   90.00
_cell.angle_gamma   90.00
#
_symmetry.space_group_name_H-M   'P 1'
#
loop_
_entity.id
_entity.type
_entity.pdbx_description
1 polymer ?
#
loop_
_entity_poly.entity_id
_entity_poly.type
_entity_poly.pdbx_seq_one_letter_code
_entity_poly.pdbx_strand_id
1 'polypeptide(L)'
;MFSGTAHRGTSLAFGSVGLKAMSNGEITARQIEAARRAMTHSVQRGGKIWVRVFPDVPVTKKAAEVPMGSGKGTPEYWARVVKAGTILFEMDGL
;
A
#
# COMPACT_ATOMS: atom_id res chain seq x y z
N MET A 1 16.15 6.93 -1.02
CA MET A 1 15.48 6.51 0.24
C MET A 1 14.29 7.44 0.43
N PHE A 2 13.07 6.91 0.48
CA PHE A 2 11.87 7.75 0.65
C PHE A 2 11.98 8.52 1.97
N SER A 3 11.85 9.84 1.94
CA SER A 3 12.08 10.71 3.10
C SER A 3 10.81 11.45 3.56
N GLY A 4 10.82 11.88 4.81
CA GLY A 4 9.75 12.65 5.46
C GLY A 4 8.70 11.79 6.16
N THR A 5 7.80 12.46 6.88
CA THR A 5 6.69 11.87 7.63
C THR A 5 5.35 12.12 6.93
N ALA A 6 4.35 11.29 7.24
CA ALA A 6 3.01 11.50 6.74
C ALA A 6 2.35 12.68 7.48
N HIS A 7 1.80 13.64 6.73
CA HIS A 7 0.98 14.73 7.28
C HIS A 7 -0.52 14.51 7.08
N ARG A 8 -0.90 13.50 6.29
CA ARG A 8 -2.29 13.16 5.95
C ARG A 8 -2.51 11.66 6.08
N GLY A 9 -3.75 11.25 6.36
CA GLY A 9 -4.09 9.84 6.53
C GLY A 9 -3.37 9.20 7.73
N THR A 10 -3.09 9.98 8.77
CA THR A 10 -2.40 9.55 9.99
C THR A 10 -3.35 9.20 11.14
N SER A 11 -4.63 9.57 11.00
CA SER A 11 -5.70 9.27 11.94
C SER A 11 -6.63 8.21 11.37
N LEU A 12 -7.30 7.49 12.27
CA LEU A 12 -8.42 6.61 11.92
C LEU A 12 -9.59 7.47 11.44
N ALA A 13 -10.32 6.99 10.43
CA ALA A 13 -11.50 7.68 9.90
C ALA A 13 -12.79 6.88 10.03
N PHE A 14 -12.71 5.56 10.01
CA PHE A 14 -13.86 4.66 10.02
C PHE A 14 -13.77 3.65 11.16
N GLY A 15 -12.60 3.00 11.32
CA GLY A 15 -12.45 1.92 12.26
C GLY A 15 -12.10 2.36 13.69
N SER A 16 -12.25 1.42 14.63
CA SER A 16 -11.78 1.56 16.01
C SER A 16 -10.29 1.28 16.15
N VAL A 17 -9.72 0.45 15.25
CA VAL A 17 -8.29 0.13 15.21
C VAL A 17 -7.74 0.26 13.79
N GLY A 18 -6.42 0.45 13.65
CA GLY A 18 -5.79 0.52 12.33
C GLY A 18 -4.30 0.19 12.33
N LEU A 19 -3.82 -0.19 11.16
CA LEU A 19 -2.43 -0.59 10.91
C LEU A 19 -1.65 0.61 10.36
N LYS A 20 -0.67 1.09 11.13
CA LYS A 20 0.15 2.26 10.81
C LYS A 20 1.50 1.86 10.24
N ALA A 21 1.94 2.55 9.20
CA ALA A 21 3.29 2.43 8.66
C ALA A 21 4.31 3.07 9.61
N MET A 22 5.30 2.29 10.03
CA MET A 22 6.39 2.76 10.91
C MET A 22 7.59 3.31 10.14
N SER A 23 7.72 2.94 8.87
CA SER A 23 8.81 3.34 7.99
C SER A 23 8.30 3.76 6.62
N ASN A 24 9.15 4.48 5.89
CA ASN A 24 8.87 4.86 4.52
C ASN A 24 9.18 3.69 3.59
N GLY A 25 8.33 3.45 2.60
CA GLY A 25 8.52 2.34 1.68
C GLY A 25 7.54 2.36 0.52
N GLU A 26 7.83 1.53 -0.48
CA GLU A 26 6.91 1.26 -1.56
C GLU A 26 6.07 0.03 -1.20
N ILE A 27 4.76 0.15 -1.39
CA ILE A 27 3.82 -0.96 -1.25
C ILE A 27 3.14 -1.18 -2.60
N THR A 28 3.25 -2.40 -3.11
CA THR A 28 2.62 -2.82 -4.37
C THR A 28 1.15 -3.18 -4.19
N ALA A 29 0.36 -3.08 -5.26
CA ALA A 29 -1.04 -3.52 -5.26
C ALA A 29 -1.21 -4.97 -4.76
N ARG A 30 -0.28 -5.86 -5.11
CA ARG A 30 -0.27 -7.27 -4.68
C ARG A 30 -0.08 -7.41 -3.16
N GLN A 31 0.80 -6.60 -2.57
CA GLN A 31 1.03 -6.61 -1.12
C GLN A 31 -0.19 -6.07 -0.36
N ILE A 32 -0.84 -5.02 -0.88
CA ILE A 32 -2.08 -4.48 -0.29
C ILE A 32 -3.16 -5.57 -0.26
N GLU A 33 -3.37 -6.27 -1.38
CA GLU A 33 -4.38 -7.31 -1.48
C GLU A 33 -4.03 -8.55 -0.64
N ALA A 34 -2.75 -8.94 -0.60
CA ALA A 34 -2.29 -10.03 0.27
C ALA A 34 -2.55 -9.71 1.75
N ALA A 35 -2.22 -8.49 2.20
CA ALA A 35 -2.49 -8.05 3.55
C ALA A 35 -3.99 -8.02 3.85
N ARG A 36 -4.82 -7.48 2.94
CA ARG A 36 -6.29 -7.48 3.08
C ARG A 36 -6.84 -8.89 3.24
N ARG A 37 -6.43 -9.83 2.37
CA ARG A 37 -6.83 -11.25 2.45
C ARG A 37 -6.40 -11.89 3.76
N ALA A 38 -5.16 -11.67 4.20
CA ALA A 38 -4.65 -12.19 5.47
C ALA A 38 -5.48 -11.68 6.65
N MET A 39 -5.75 -10.38 6.71
CA MET A 39 -6.59 -9.78 7.75
C MET A 39 -8.00 -10.37 7.75
N THR A 40 -8.67 -10.45 6.58
CA THR A 40 -10.01 -11.05 6.45
C THR A 40 -10.05 -12.51 6.91
N HIS A 41 -8.99 -13.28 6.63
CA HIS A 41 -8.88 -14.66 7.08
C HIS A 41 -8.70 -14.75 8.60
N SER A 42 -7.83 -13.92 9.19
CA SER A 42 -7.56 -13.89 10.63
C SER A 42 -8.80 -13.56 11.46
N VAL A 43 -9.68 -12.68 10.98
CA VAL A 43 -10.94 -12.33 11.65
C VAL A 43 -12.09 -13.29 11.34
N GLN A 44 -11.82 -14.42 10.67
CA GLN A 44 -12.84 -15.39 10.26
C GLN A 44 -14.00 -14.76 9.45
N ARG A 45 -13.70 -13.73 8.64
CA ARG A 45 -14.68 -12.91 7.91
C ARG A 45 -15.67 -12.14 8.81
N GLY A 46 -15.39 -12.03 10.10
CA GLY A 46 -16.04 -11.10 11.03
C GLY A 46 -15.46 -9.69 10.93
N GLY A 47 -16.19 -8.71 11.44
CA GLY A 47 -15.78 -7.31 11.42
C GLY A 47 -15.76 -6.66 10.03
N LYS A 48 -15.46 -5.37 10.01
CA LYS A 48 -15.32 -4.55 8.80
C LYS A 48 -13.85 -4.15 8.65
N ILE A 49 -13.31 -4.27 7.45
CA ILE A 49 -11.94 -3.90 7.12
C ILE A 49 -11.97 -2.85 6.01
N TRP A 50 -11.27 -1.74 6.22
CA TRP A 50 -11.08 -0.69 5.23
C TRP A 50 -9.64 -0.64 4.78
N VAL A 51 -9.45 -0.54 3.46
CA VAL A 51 -8.14 -0.25 2.86
C VAL A 51 -8.05 1.26 2.70
N ARG A 52 -7.04 1.89 3.33
CA ARG A 52 -6.87 3.35 3.34
C ARG A 52 -5.93 3.87 2.28
N VAL A 53 -5.16 2.98 1.66
CA VAL A 53 -4.21 3.30 0.60
C VAL A 53 -4.63 2.68 -0.73
N PHE A 54 -4.41 3.41 -1.82
CA PHE A 54 -4.68 2.94 -3.17
C PHE A 54 -3.38 3.01 -3.99
N PRO A 55 -3.05 1.97 -4.79
CA PRO A 55 -1.86 1.97 -5.62
C PRO A 55 -2.07 2.86 -6.87
N ASP A 56 -1.75 4.14 -6.77
CA ASP A 56 -1.95 5.16 -7.80
C ASP A 56 -0.69 5.46 -8.65
N VAL A 57 0.46 4.89 -8.28
CA VAL A 57 1.72 5.14 -8.98
C VAL A 57 2.05 3.97 -9.92
N PRO A 58 2.09 4.18 -11.25
CA PRO A 58 2.54 3.16 -12.18
C PRO A 58 4.06 3.03 -12.15
N VAL A 59 4.55 1.81 -11.97
CA VAL A 59 5.98 1.49 -12.01
C VAL A 59 6.30 0.81 -13.33
N THR A 60 7.20 1.42 -14.10
CA THR A 60 7.61 0.94 -15.43
C THR A 60 8.86 0.09 -15.33
N LYS A 61 8.95 -0.97 -16.15
CA LYS A 61 10.16 -1.78 -16.27
C LYS A 61 10.48 -2.04 -17.73
N LYS A 62 11.77 -2.03 -18.06
CA LYS A 62 12.26 -2.51 -19.37
C LYS A 62 12.52 -4.01 -19.30
N ALA A 63 12.24 -4.70 -20.39
CA ALA A 63 12.60 -6.12 -20.49
C ALA A 63 14.11 -6.28 -20.28
N ALA A 64 14.50 -7.39 -19.64
CA ALA A 64 15.90 -7.65 -19.27
C ALA A 64 16.83 -7.73 -20.50
N GLU A 65 16.27 -8.04 -21.67
CA GLU A 65 16.99 -8.24 -22.92
C GLU A 65 17.23 -6.93 -23.69
N VAL A 66 16.67 -5.81 -23.24
CA VAL A 66 16.75 -4.53 -23.97
C VAL A 66 17.89 -3.67 -23.43
N PRO A 67 18.78 -3.15 -24.30
CA PRO A 67 19.84 -2.21 -23.90
C PRO A 67 19.30 -0.92 -23.26
N MET A 68 20.18 -0.19 -22.57
CA MET A 68 19.85 1.14 -22.05
C MET A 68 19.62 2.14 -23.20
N GLY A 69 18.59 2.99 -23.08
CA GLY A 69 18.19 3.95 -24.12
C GLY A 69 16.74 3.75 -24.63
N SER A 70 16.33 4.46 -25.68
CA SER A 70 15.04 4.26 -26.38
C SER A 70 13.75 4.55 -25.60
N GLY A 71 13.78 5.45 -24.61
CA GLY A 71 12.60 5.91 -23.87
C GLY A 71 12.29 5.13 -22.58
N LYS A 72 11.09 5.30 -22.01
CA LYS A 72 10.63 4.59 -20.80
C LYS A 72 9.99 3.25 -21.18
N GLY A 73 10.09 2.26 -20.28
CA GLY A 73 9.43 0.97 -20.45
C GLY A 73 7.91 1.05 -20.23
N THR A 74 7.23 -0.07 -20.45
CA THR A 74 5.78 -0.18 -20.17
C THR A 74 5.53 -0.27 -18.67
N PRO A 75 4.36 0.21 -18.17
CA PRO A 75 3.94 -0.02 -16.79
C PRO A 75 3.81 -1.52 -16.50
N GLU A 76 4.55 -2.03 -15.51
CA GLU A 76 4.53 -3.45 -15.11
C GLU A 76 3.60 -3.67 -13.92
N TYR A 77 3.60 -2.77 -12.96
CA TYR A 77 2.73 -2.85 -11.78
C TYR A 77 2.37 -1.47 -11.23
N TRP A 78 1.39 -1.48 -10.32
CA TRP A 78 0.96 -0.29 -9.59
C TRP A 78 1.38 -0.40 -8.14
N ALA A 79 1.88 0.71 -7.60
CA ALA A 79 2.34 0.81 -6.24
C ALA A 79 1.91 2.14 -5.61
N ARG A 80 2.13 2.24 -4.30
CA ARG A 80 1.97 3.45 -3.51
C ARG A 80 3.23 3.68 -2.72
N VAL A 81 3.75 4.91 -2.76
CA VAL A 81 4.79 5.33 -1.81
C VAL A 81 4.11 5.71 -0.50
N VAL A 82 4.49 5.02 0.57
CA VAL A 82 3.98 5.21 1.91
C VAL A 82 5.02 5.91 2.76
N LYS A 83 4.56 6.84 3.61
CA LYS A 83 5.40 7.50 4.61
C LYS A 83 5.09 6.96 6.01
N ALA A 84 6.09 6.99 6.87
CA ALA A 84 5.96 6.72 8.29
C ALA A 84 4.89 7.64 8.86
N GLY A 85 3.88 7.06 9.51
CA GLY A 85 2.71 7.77 9.97
C GLY A 85 1.41 7.38 9.28
N THR A 86 1.46 6.93 8.01
CA THR A 86 0.26 6.63 7.23
C THR A 86 -0.48 5.41 7.80
N ILE A 87 -1.80 5.51 7.97
CA ILE A 87 -2.68 4.39 8.25
C ILE A 87 -2.94 3.64 6.93
N LEU A 88 -2.60 2.36 6.89
CA LEU A 88 -2.72 1.48 5.73
C LEU A 88 -4.07 0.77 5.68
N PHE A 89 -4.50 0.26 6.84
CA PHE A 89 -5.75 -0.46 7.01
C PHE A 89 -6.45 0.01 8.27
N GLU A 90 -7.77 -0.05 8.27
CA GLU A 90 -8.60 0.15 9.46
C GLU A 90 -9.51 -1.06 9.63
N MET A 91 -9.91 -1.32 10.87
CA MET A 91 -10.80 -2.41 11.21
C MET A 91 -11.74 -2.01 12.35
N ASP A 92 -12.93 -2.59 12.33
CA ASP A 92 -13.96 -2.37 13.35
C ASP A 92 -14.84 -3.61 13.53
N GLY A 93 -15.52 -3.70 14.67
CA GLY A 93 -16.46 -4.80 14.96
C GLY A 93 -15.78 -6.14 15.20
N LEU A 94 -14.70 -6.12 15.98
CA LEU A 94 -14.04 -7.31 16.52
C LEU A 94 -14.85 -7.90 17.69
#